data_AF-A0A0M8V989-F1
#
_entry.id   AF-A0A0M8V989-F1
#
_cell.length_a   1.000
_cell.length_b   1.000
_cell.length_c   1.000
_cell.angle_alpha   90.00
_cell.angle_beta   90.00
_cell.angle_gamma   90.00
#
_symmetry.space_group_name_H-M   'P 1'
#
loop_
_entity.id
_entity.type
_entity.pdbx_description
1 polymer ?
#
loop_
_entity_poly.entity_id
_entity_poly.type
_entity_poly.pdbx_seq_one_letter_code
_entity_poly.pdbx_strand_id
1 'polypeptide(L)' 'MTSENVSESETAESTKAASVKAVDDQLIEELVGRAQAEGLQLTGEGGLLQQLTKRLLESALEGEITDHLGYD' A
#
# COMPACT_ATOMS: atom_id res chain seq x y z
N MET A 1 -18.24 28.78 41.27
CA MET A 1 -18.61 28.11 40.02
C MET A 1 -17.58 28.50 38.99
N THR A 2 -16.50 27.72 38.91
CA THR A 2 -15.38 27.98 38.01
C THR A 2 -15.71 27.42 36.64
N SER A 3 -15.54 28.30 35.66
CA SER A 3 -15.23 28.09 34.25
C SER A 3 -14.83 26.67 33.86
N GLU A 4 -15.32 26.18 32.72
CA GLU A 4 -14.51 26.22 31.50
C GLU A 4 -15.36 25.89 30.28
N ASN A 5 -15.27 26.79 29.31
CA ASN A 5 -15.75 26.67 27.96
C ASN A 5 -14.81 25.72 27.21
N VAL A 6 -15.28 24.54 26.81
CA VAL A 6 -14.52 23.67 25.91
C VAL A 6 -14.69 24.19 24.48
N SER A 7 -13.88 25.19 24.16
CA SER A 7 -13.51 25.52 22.79
C SER A 7 -12.42 24.56 22.33
N GLU A 8 -12.43 24.28 21.03
CA GLU A 8 -11.36 23.65 20.25
C GLU A 8 -11.23 22.14 20.53
N SER A 9 -11.53 21.26 19.58
CA SER A 9 -10.86 21.22 18.28
C SER A 9 -11.76 20.51 17.27
N GLU A 10 -12.32 21.29 16.34
CA GLU A 10 -12.55 20.76 15.01
C GLU A 10 -11.18 20.50 14.40
N THR A 11 -10.60 19.33 14.66
CA THR A 11 -9.43 18.83 13.92
C THR A 11 -9.93 18.28 12.58
N ALA A 12 -10.59 19.15 11.81
CA ALA A 12 -10.83 18.97 10.40
C ALA A 12 -9.57 19.36 9.61
N GLU A 13 -8.42 18.80 9.99
CA GLU A 13 -7.18 19.02 9.24
C GLU A 13 -6.19 17.87 9.50
N SER A 14 -6.42 16.72 8.87
CA SER A 14 -5.35 15.86 8.34
C SER A 14 -5.91 14.69 7.53
N THR A 15 -6.58 14.97 6.40
CA THR A 15 -6.97 13.91 5.44
C THR A 15 -6.43 14.15 4.03
N LYS A 16 -5.43 15.04 3.87
CA LYS A 16 -4.96 15.46 2.55
C LYS A 16 -3.48 15.16 2.22
N ALA A 17 -2.71 14.52 3.11
CA ALA A 17 -1.29 14.27 2.85
C ALA A 17 -0.84 12.82 3.04
N ALA A 18 -1.75 11.89 3.31
CA ALA A 18 -1.44 10.46 3.33
C ALA A 18 -1.64 9.81 1.94
N SER A 19 -1.37 10.54 0.85
CA SER A 19 -1.01 9.88 -0.41
C SER A 19 0.41 9.36 -0.25
N VAL A 20 0.52 8.29 0.53
CA VAL A 20 1.71 7.45 0.65
C VAL A 20 2.21 7.21 -0.79
N LYS A 21 3.47 7.52 -1.07
CA LYS A 21 4.19 6.91 -2.20
C LYS A 21 4.21 5.40 -1.91
N ALA A 22 3.12 4.70 -2.17
CA ALA A 22 2.96 3.29 -1.83
C ALA A 22 3.93 2.41 -2.64
N VAL A 23 4.41 2.94 -3.77
CA VAL A 23 5.44 2.33 -4.61
C VAL A 23 6.34 3.45 -5.15
N ASP A 24 7.65 3.22 -5.15
CA ASP A 24 8.63 4.13 -5.73
C ASP A 24 8.63 4.03 -7.27
N ASP A 25 8.65 5.16 -7.96
CA ASP A 25 8.70 5.23 -9.43
C ASP A 25 9.95 4.52 -9.97
N GLN A 26 11.09 4.63 -9.27
CA GLN A 26 12.32 3.94 -9.67
C GLN A 26 12.17 2.41 -9.60
N LEU A 27 11.41 1.90 -8.62
CA LEU A 27 11.13 0.48 -8.51
C LEU A 27 10.20 0.00 -9.63
N ILE A 28 9.23 0.81 -10.04
CA ILE A 28 8.35 0.51 -11.17
C ILE A 28 9.18 0.40 -12.46
N GLU A 29 10.08 1.35 -12.70
CA GLU A 29 10.98 1.32 -13.86
C GLU A 29 11.87 0.08 -13.88
N GLU A 30 12.41 -0.31 -12.73
CA GLU A 30 13.23 -1.53 -12.63
C GLU A 30 12.42 -2.80 -12.92
N LEU A 31 11.21 -2.93 -12.37
CA LEU A 31 10.33 -4.08 -12.62
C LEU A 31 9.93 -4.18 -14.10
N VAL A 32 9.61 -3.05 -14.73
CA VAL A 32 9.31 -2.99 -16.16
C VAL A 32 10.53 -3.37 -17.00
N GLY A 33 11.71 -2.83 -16.67
CA GLY A 33 12.96 -3.13 -17.38
C GLY A 33 13.32 -4.61 -17.33
N ARG A 34 13.19 -5.24 -16.15
CA ARG A 34 13.42 -6.69 -16.00
C ARG A 34 12.41 -7.52 -16.79
N ALA A 35 11.12 -7.19 -16.71
CA ALA A 35 10.09 -7.88 -17.48
C ALA A 35 10.36 -7.81 -18.99
N GLN A 36 10.74 -6.65 -19.50
CA GLN A 36 11.10 -6.49 -20.91
C GLN A 36 12.36 -7.29 -21.29
N ALA A 37 13.39 -7.30 -20.45
CA ALA A 37 14.61 -8.07 -20.67
C ALA A 37 14.35 -9.59 -20.73
N GLU A 38 13.35 -10.07 -19.98
CA GLU A 38 12.93 -11.47 -19.95
C GLU A 38 11.86 -11.81 -21.01
N GLY A 39 11.42 -10.83 -21.81
CA GLY A 39 10.36 -11.00 -22.80
C GLY A 39 8.96 -11.20 -22.18
N LEU A 40 8.80 -10.83 -20.91
CA LEU A 40 7.56 -10.92 -20.16
C LEU A 40 6.62 -9.77 -20.53
N GLN A 41 5.36 -10.10 -20.79
CA GLN A 41 4.33 -9.09 -21.03
C GLN A 41 4.04 -8.30 -19.74
N LEU A 42 3.82 -6.99 -19.86
CA LEU A 42 3.50 -6.15 -18.69
C LEU A 42 2.10 -6.43 -18.15
N THR A 43 1.17 -6.79 -19.03
CA THR A 43 -0.24 -7.09 -18.74
C THR A 43 -0.68 -8.37 -19.45
N GLY A 44 -1.91 -8.82 -19.19
CA GLY A 44 -2.43 -10.06 -19.76
C GLY A 44 -2.09 -11.29 -18.93
N GLU A 45 -2.52 -12.46 -19.40
CA GLU A 45 -2.30 -13.73 -18.72
C GLU A 45 -0.81 -14.07 -18.67
N GLY A 46 -0.33 -14.43 -17.48
CA GLY A 46 1.08 -14.64 -17.19
C GLY A 46 1.92 -13.36 -17.13
N GLY A 47 1.34 -12.17 -17.33
CA GLY A 47 2.07 -10.91 -17.35
C GLY A 47 2.50 -10.40 -15.97
N LEU A 48 3.43 -9.45 -15.94
CA LEU A 48 4.03 -8.88 -14.72
C LEU A 48 2.96 -8.39 -13.72
N LEU A 49 1.97 -7.61 -14.18
CA LEU A 49 0.93 -7.09 -13.28
C LEU A 49 0.08 -8.20 -12.67
N GLN A 50 -0.24 -9.25 -13.43
CA GLN A 50 -1.02 -10.37 -12.92
C GLN A 50 -0.23 -11.15 -11.87
N GLN A 51 1.06 -11.41 -12.11
CA GLN A 51 1.93 -12.08 -11.14
C GLN A 51 2.11 -11.25 -9.87
N LEU A 52 2.29 -9.93 -9.99
CA LEU A 52 2.41 -9.02 -8.85
C LEU A 52 1.11 -9.00 -8.02
N THR A 53 -0.04 -8.90 -8.69
CA THR A 53 -1.36 -8.93 -8.03
C THR A 53 -1.57 -10.25 -7.30
N LYS A 54 -1.23 -11.38 -7.93
CA LYS A 54 -1.30 -12.70 -7.30
C LYS A 54 -0.44 -12.74 -6.04
N ARG A 55 0.83 -12.31 -6.13
CA ARG A 55 1.75 -12.32 -4.99
C ARG A 55 1.27 -11.40 -3.86
N LEU A 56 0.71 -10.24 -4.18
CA LEU A 56 0.13 -9.33 -3.19
C LEU A 56 -1.07 -9.96 -2.48
N LEU A 57 -1.96 -10.63 -3.20
CA LEU A 57 -3.10 -11.34 -2.61
C LEU A 57 -2.65 -12.50 -1.71
N GLU A 58 -1.67 -13.28 -2.16
CA GLU A 58 -1.07 -14.36 -1.35
C GLU A 58 -0.41 -13.80 -0.10
N SER A 59 0.35 -12.70 -0.21
CA SER A 59 0.98 -12.03 0.93
C SER A 59 -0.03 -11.40 1.88
N ALA A 60 -1.15 -10.89 1.39
CA ALA A 60 -2.22 -10.36 2.25
C ALA A 60 -2.90 -11.50 3.03
N LEU A 61 -3.12 -12.65 2.37
CA LEU A 61 -3.69 -13.84 3.01
C LEU A 61 -2.73 -14.46 4.03
N GLU A 62 -1.43 -14.46 3.76
CA GLU A 62 -0.40 -14.94 4.70
C GLU A 62 -0.07 -13.91 5.78
N GLY A 63 -0.21 -12.62 5.46
CA GLY A 63 -0.11 -11.49 6.41
C GLY A 63 -1.22 -11.52 7.45
N GLU A 64 -2.44 -11.97 7.12
CA GLU A 64 -3.51 -12.20 8.10
C GLU A 64 -3.13 -13.25 9.17
N ILE A 65 -2.20 -14.17 8.86
CA ILE A 65 -1.65 -15.17 9.79
C ILE A 65 -0.49 -14.58 10.64
N THR A 66 0.17 -13.51 10.18
CA THR A 66 1.28 -12.86 10.92
C THR A 66 0.82 -11.63 11.72
N ASP A 67 -0.17 -10.88 11.23
CA ASP A 67 -0.73 -9.68 11.86
C ASP A 67 -1.96 -9.97 12.75
N HIS A 68 -2.33 -11.25 12.93
CA HIS A 68 -3.33 -11.65 13.92
C HIS A 68 -2.93 -12.84 14.81
N LEU A 69 -1.82 -12.65 15.52
CA LEU A 69 -1.69 -13.12 16.91
C LEU A 69 -1.47 -11.88 17.80
N GLY A 70 -2.56 -11.16 18.09
CA GLY A 70 -2.51 -9.98 18.96
C GLY A 70 -2.02 -10.30 20.37
N TYR A 71 -1.14 -9.45 20.91
CA TYR A 71 -1.08 -8.99 22.30
C TYR A 71 -0.15 -7.77 22.37
N ASP A 72 -0.73 -6.58 22.43
CA ASP A 72 -0.25 -5.49 23.30
C ASP A 72 -1.41 -5.17 24.27
#